data_AF-A0AB38GT66-F1
#
_entry.id   AF-A0AB38GT66-F1
#
_cell.length_a   1.000
_cell.length_b   1.000
_cell.length_c   1.000
_cell.angle_alpha   90.00
_cell.angle_beta   90.00
_cell.angle_gamma   90.00
#
_symmetry.space_group_name_H-M   'P 1'
#
loop_
_entity.id
_entity.type
_entity.pdbx_description
1 polymer ?
#
loop_
_entity_poly.entity_id
_entity_poly.type
_entity_poly.pdbx_seq_one_letter_code
_entity_poly.pdbx_strand_id
1 'polypeptide(L)'
;MRTFTNLLYDICTVLGLFREGENPAHKRKSTNFEMHQKFWDQRYNAISRIIDAEGVYSQEQRRIIYARYEHFYYMMNSYPVHSTLKSEFLRSYCLRTFGVIFLVVDIYNTYRPENDSAFYYHIYNFLQKSYCPCLDHSDTESDEAAVKRYLREYLAELGFNKEDFHENGKLYALGKYTGTIRRDNGKSKSLMKQYIMSIKNEYKKDYREKKLDKDELEKLLRNIDKFYNAFYSLSVLLDIQRKTKILQSLAYYLRVLVRKGLWTHGLYGYAEQYLYDFTSLDTTPYAKKLLEMFYKFENSAEGTLARYNVSLDDKSQEYIARLKDLVFNINEKNGCDDAYLKMIISHFGQLQNEAVHVTSCYGTLAVYICLIRKNKINDVLHHYDDMERKGLFAELPSGYIRGHYRCFGQHWRLK
;
A
#
# COMPACT_ATOMS: atom_id res chain seq x y z
N MET A 1 -16.71 2.39 -3.33
CA MET A 1 -15.81 1.32 -2.84
C MET A 1 -14.61 2.01 -2.17
N ARG A 2 -14.25 1.71 -0.90
CA ARG A 2 -13.07 2.30 -0.20
C ARG A 2 -11.86 1.38 -0.39
N THR A 3 -11.08 1.64 -1.43
CA THR A 3 -9.99 0.77 -1.91
C THR A 3 -8.72 0.81 -1.04
N PHE A 4 -8.40 1.94 -0.39
CA PHE A 4 -7.29 2.02 0.57
C PHE A 4 -7.51 1.19 1.82
N THR A 5 -8.71 1.26 2.40
CA THR A 5 -9.09 0.48 3.57
C THR A 5 -8.96 -1.02 3.32
N ASN A 6 -9.31 -1.50 2.11
CA ASN A 6 -9.13 -2.90 1.72
C ASN A 6 -7.64 -3.29 1.68
N LEU A 7 -6.77 -2.44 1.13
CA LEU A 7 -5.33 -2.65 1.16
C LEU A 7 -4.80 -2.76 2.59
N LEU A 8 -5.23 -1.87 3.48
CA LEU A 8 -4.83 -1.93 4.89
C LEU A 8 -5.34 -3.21 5.59
N TYR A 9 -6.54 -3.68 5.25
CA TYR A 9 -7.03 -4.99 5.72
C TYR A 9 -6.13 -6.13 5.24
N ASP A 10 -5.70 -6.10 3.98
CA ASP A 10 -4.77 -7.08 3.45
C ASP A 10 -3.41 -7.03 4.16
N ILE A 11 -2.87 -5.83 4.41
CA ILE A 11 -1.64 -5.64 5.19
C ILE A 11 -1.79 -6.21 6.61
N CYS A 12 -2.87 -5.86 7.32
CA CYS A 12 -3.13 -6.41 8.65
C CYS A 12 -3.29 -7.94 8.64
N THR A 13 -3.88 -8.50 7.58
CA THR A 13 -4.04 -9.96 7.42
C THR A 13 -2.69 -10.62 7.22
N VAL A 14 -1.88 -10.09 6.30
CA VAL A 14 -0.54 -10.60 6.03
C VAL A 14 0.34 -10.47 7.26
N LEU A 15 0.24 -9.38 8.03
CA LEU A 15 1.00 -9.19 9.27
C LEU A 15 0.48 -10.07 10.43
N GLY A 16 -0.72 -10.64 10.33
CA GLY A 16 -1.32 -11.49 11.35
C GLY A 16 -1.90 -10.69 12.52
N LEU A 17 -2.44 -9.50 12.26
CA LEU A 17 -2.96 -8.58 13.28
C LEU A 17 -4.43 -8.84 13.63
N PHE A 18 -5.13 -9.70 12.89
CA PHE A 18 -6.48 -10.14 13.24
C PHE A 18 -6.42 -11.31 14.23
N ARG A 19 -7.33 -11.33 15.20
CA ARG A 19 -7.47 -12.49 16.11
C ARG A 19 -8.05 -13.68 15.34
N GLU A 20 -7.78 -14.89 15.81
CA GLU A 20 -8.46 -16.08 15.29
C GLU A 20 -9.99 -15.89 15.37
N GLY A 21 -10.68 -16.14 14.26
CA GLY A 21 -12.13 -15.93 14.14
C GLY A 21 -12.58 -14.48 13.88
N GLU A 22 -11.70 -13.47 13.95
CA GLU A 22 -12.05 -12.12 13.50
C GLU A 22 -12.16 -12.10 11.97
N ASN A 23 -13.39 -12.02 11.46
CA ASN A 23 -13.61 -11.85 10.03
C ASN A 23 -13.54 -10.36 9.65
N PRO A 24 -12.55 -9.95 8.82
CA PRO A 24 -12.43 -8.58 8.33
C PRO A 24 -13.72 -8.06 7.68
N ALA A 25 -14.49 -8.93 7.02
CA ALA A 25 -15.74 -8.57 6.34
C ALA A 25 -16.86 -8.14 7.29
N HIS A 26 -16.89 -8.64 8.54
CA HIS A 26 -17.89 -8.26 9.53
C HIS A 26 -17.59 -6.88 10.14
N LYS A 27 -16.33 -6.55 10.44
CA LYS A 27 -15.94 -5.20 10.91
C LYS A 27 -16.14 -4.12 9.85
N ARG A 28 -16.10 -4.48 8.55
CA ARG A 28 -16.39 -3.58 7.42
C ARG A 28 -17.84 -3.07 7.39
N LYS A 29 -18.80 -3.79 7.97
CA LYS A 29 -20.25 -3.47 7.86
C LYS A 29 -20.86 -2.81 9.10
N SER A 30 -20.18 -2.80 10.25
CA SER A 30 -20.83 -2.53 11.56
C SER A 30 -20.28 -1.34 12.37
N THR A 31 -19.42 -0.48 11.81
CA THR A 31 -18.77 0.60 12.57
C THR A 31 -19.11 1.99 12.04
N ASN A 32 -19.44 2.91 12.95
CA ASN A 32 -19.55 4.35 12.66
C ASN A 32 -18.14 4.97 12.46
N PHE A 33 -18.07 6.21 12.00
CA PHE A 33 -16.80 6.87 11.63
C PHE A 33 -15.78 6.91 12.79
N GLU A 34 -16.22 7.28 13.99
CA GLU A 34 -15.37 7.36 15.18
C GLU A 34 -14.79 5.98 15.57
N MET A 35 -15.62 4.94 15.57
CA MET A 35 -15.14 3.57 15.83
C MET A 35 -14.17 3.08 14.75
N HIS A 36 -14.39 3.48 13.50
CA HIS A 36 -13.47 3.16 12.40
C HIS A 36 -12.11 3.85 12.57
N GLN A 37 -12.07 5.12 12.99
CA GLN A 37 -10.81 5.81 13.28
C GLN A 37 -10.06 5.17 14.46
N LYS A 38 -10.74 4.94 15.59
CA LYS A 38 -10.12 4.27 16.76
C LYS A 38 -9.59 2.87 16.41
N PHE A 39 -10.29 2.13 15.54
CA PHE A 39 -9.82 0.85 15.05
C PHE A 39 -8.51 1.00 14.27
N TRP A 40 -8.43 1.93 13.33
CA TRP A 40 -7.22 2.12 12.52
C TRP A 40 -6.05 2.68 13.33
N ASP A 41 -6.28 3.55 14.31
CA ASP A 41 -5.22 4.04 15.20
C ASP A 41 -4.51 2.90 15.95
N GLN A 42 -5.28 1.93 16.44
CA GLN A 42 -4.73 0.74 17.07
C GLN A 42 -3.98 -0.15 16.07
N ARG A 43 -4.47 -0.27 14.84
CA ARG A 43 -3.81 -1.06 13.79
C ARG A 43 -2.53 -0.40 13.31
N TYR A 44 -2.49 0.91 13.12
CA TYR A 44 -1.28 1.65 12.78
C TYR A 44 -0.20 1.45 13.82
N ASN A 45 -0.54 1.56 15.11
CA ASN A 45 0.40 1.25 16.19
C ASN A 45 0.91 -0.20 16.13
N ALA A 46 0.03 -1.16 15.84
CA ALA A 46 0.41 -2.57 15.74
C ALA A 46 1.29 -2.86 14.52
N ILE A 47 1.06 -2.18 13.39
CA ILE A 47 1.90 -2.25 12.19
C ILE A 47 3.29 -1.68 12.52
N SER A 48 3.35 -0.49 13.13
CA SER A 48 4.62 0.15 13.50
C SER A 48 5.47 -0.73 14.42
N ARG A 49 4.85 -1.40 15.39
CA ARG A 49 5.55 -2.34 16.28
C ARG A 49 6.12 -3.57 15.58
N ILE A 50 5.72 -3.84 14.34
CA ILE A 50 6.28 -4.92 13.52
C ILE A 50 7.36 -4.36 12.60
N ILE A 51 7.04 -3.32 11.82
CA ILE A 51 7.94 -2.82 10.77
C ILE A 51 9.05 -1.90 11.29
N ASP A 52 8.88 -1.36 12.49
CA ASP A 52 9.77 -0.42 13.17
C ASP A 52 9.71 -0.64 14.69
N ALA A 53 9.94 -1.89 15.10
CA ALA A 53 9.90 -2.31 16.51
C ALA A 53 10.92 -1.56 17.37
N GLU A 54 12.00 -1.13 16.72
CA GLU A 54 13.15 -0.41 17.20
C GLU A 54 12.84 1.06 17.50
N GLY A 55 11.77 1.59 16.90
CA GLY A 55 11.36 2.98 17.08
C GLY A 55 12.34 3.95 16.43
N VAL A 56 12.82 3.64 15.22
CA VAL A 56 13.54 4.60 14.37
C VAL A 56 12.72 5.89 14.25
N TYR A 57 11.41 5.74 14.08
CA TYR A 57 10.44 6.81 14.20
C TYR A 57 9.52 6.57 15.41
N SER A 58 9.12 7.65 16.08
CA SER A 58 8.15 7.58 17.16
C SER A 58 6.79 7.06 16.64
N GLN A 59 5.93 6.56 17.54
CA GLN A 59 4.57 6.15 17.15
C GLN A 59 3.78 7.30 16.53
N GLU A 60 4.02 8.53 16.97
CA GLU A 60 3.39 9.73 16.41
C GLU A 60 3.88 10.02 14.98
N GLN A 61 5.20 9.99 14.77
CA GLN A 61 5.79 10.14 13.43
C GLN A 61 5.26 9.06 12.46
N ARG A 62 5.16 7.81 12.91
CA ARG A 62 4.58 6.72 12.10
C ARG A 62 3.12 6.96 11.73
N ARG A 63 2.31 7.51 12.64
CA ARG A 63 0.91 7.87 12.33
C ARG A 63 0.84 8.98 11.29
N ILE A 64 1.70 9.98 11.39
CA ILE A 64 1.80 11.06 10.38
C ILE A 64 2.17 10.47 9.02
N ILE A 65 3.15 9.56 8.97
CA ILE A 65 3.52 8.84 7.75
C ILE A 65 2.29 8.12 7.17
N TYR A 66 1.59 7.27 7.94
CA TYR A 66 0.41 6.55 7.42
C TYR A 66 -0.72 7.49 6.95
N ALA A 67 -0.95 8.60 7.64
CA ALA A 67 -1.92 9.61 7.22
C ALA A 67 -1.51 10.25 5.88
N ARG A 68 -0.21 10.48 5.66
CA ARG A 68 0.33 10.96 4.37
C ARG A 68 0.20 9.91 3.26
N TYR A 69 0.43 8.63 3.55
CA TYR A 69 0.12 7.55 2.59
C TYR A 69 -1.35 7.57 2.16
N GLU A 70 -2.26 7.66 3.14
CA GLU A 70 -3.70 7.70 2.88
C GLU A 70 -4.10 8.95 2.08
N HIS A 71 -3.59 10.11 2.48
CA HIS A 71 -3.81 11.38 1.78
C HIS A 71 -3.33 11.29 0.33
N PHE A 72 -2.09 10.84 0.10
CA PHE A 72 -1.54 10.71 -1.24
C PHE A 72 -2.34 9.72 -2.09
N TYR A 73 -2.79 8.60 -1.50
CA TYR A 73 -3.68 7.68 -2.17
C TYR A 73 -4.96 8.37 -2.64
N TYR A 74 -5.58 9.22 -1.82
CA TYR A 74 -6.76 9.99 -2.23
C TYR A 74 -6.43 11.06 -3.27
N MET A 75 -5.30 11.75 -3.17
CA MET A 75 -4.83 12.70 -4.20
C MET A 75 -4.60 12.03 -5.56
N MET A 76 -3.96 10.86 -5.55
CA MET A 76 -3.75 10.04 -6.75
C MET A 76 -5.08 9.69 -7.40
N ASN A 77 -6.05 9.27 -6.58
CA ASN A 77 -7.39 8.99 -7.07
C ASN A 77 -8.09 10.26 -7.54
N SER A 78 -7.90 11.43 -6.93
CA SER A 78 -8.59 12.66 -7.35
C SER A 78 -8.05 13.28 -8.64
N TYR A 79 -6.87 12.84 -9.07
CA TYR A 79 -6.27 13.30 -10.31
C TYR A 79 -7.01 12.74 -11.54
N PRO A 80 -7.32 13.58 -12.55
CA PRO A 80 -8.03 13.12 -13.73
C PRO A 80 -7.08 12.32 -14.62
N VAL A 81 -7.31 11.02 -14.72
CA VAL A 81 -6.71 10.21 -15.78
C VAL A 81 -7.76 10.07 -16.87
N HIS A 82 -7.58 10.78 -17.98
CA HIS A 82 -8.47 10.69 -19.14
C HIS A 82 -8.13 9.41 -19.89
N SER A 83 -8.59 8.25 -19.42
CA SER A 83 -8.21 6.96 -19.99
C SER A 83 -9.40 6.08 -20.33
N THR A 84 -9.25 5.28 -21.40
CA THR A 84 -10.18 4.19 -21.75
C THR A 84 -10.12 3.00 -20.78
N LEU A 85 -9.10 2.95 -19.91
CA LEU A 85 -8.95 1.90 -18.91
C LEU A 85 -9.97 2.05 -17.79
N LYS A 86 -10.46 0.91 -17.28
CA LYS A 86 -11.32 0.89 -16.09
C LYS A 86 -10.56 1.47 -14.89
N SER A 87 -11.27 2.24 -14.07
CA SER A 87 -10.71 2.88 -12.87
C SER A 87 -10.05 1.90 -11.89
N GLU A 88 -10.54 0.66 -11.79
CA GLU A 88 -9.92 -0.39 -10.99
C GLU A 88 -8.50 -0.74 -11.46
N PHE A 89 -8.29 -0.84 -12.78
CA PHE A 89 -6.98 -1.11 -13.34
C PHE A 89 -6.02 0.05 -13.04
N LEU A 90 -6.45 1.28 -13.28
CA LEU A 90 -5.66 2.48 -12.99
C LEU A 90 -5.28 2.56 -11.50
N ARG A 91 -6.22 2.25 -10.60
CA ARG A 91 -5.96 2.17 -9.16
C ARG A 91 -4.91 1.12 -8.81
N SER A 92 -5.00 -0.07 -9.41
CA SER A 92 -4.01 -1.14 -9.20
C SER A 92 -2.65 -0.77 -9.75
N TYR A 93 -2.60 -0.15 -10.93
CA TYR A 93 -1.38 0.32 -11.57
C TYR A 93 -0.67 1.38 -10.72
N CYS A 94 -1.39 2.43 -10.32
CA CYS A 94 -0.86 3.49 -9.47
C CYS A 94 -0.32 2.94 -8.13
N LEU A 95 -1.01 1.96 -7.54
CA LEU A 95 -0.56 1.28 -6.32
C LEU A 95 0.75 0.51 -6.55
N ARG A 96 0.92 -0.16 -7.69
CA ARG A 96 2.14 -0.88 -8.03
C ARG A 96 3.30 0.05 -8.39
N THR A 97 3.02 1.28 -8.84
CA THR A 97 4.07 2.25 -9.14
C THR A 97 4.44 3.06 -7.89
N PHE A 98 3.53 3.84 -7.33
CA PHE A 98 3.82 4.70 -6.17
C PHE A 98 3.90 3.98 -4.85
N GLY A 99 3.03 2.97 -4.64
CA GLY A 99 3.11 2.17 -3.42
C GLY A 99 4.47 1.52 -3.28
N VAL A 100 5.10 1.12 -4.39
CA VAL A 100 6.47 0.61 -4.39
C VAL A 100 7.48 1.68 -4.03
N ILE A 101 7.40 2.88 -4.61
CA ILE A 101 8.33 3.98 -4.27
C ILE A 101 8.27 4.31 -2.78
N PHE A 102 7.07 4.45 -2.23
CA PHE A 102 6.90 4.75 -0.81
C PHE A 102 7.44 3.61 0.08
N LEU A 103 7.18 2.35 -0.28
CA LEU A 103 7.77 1.20 0.42
C LEU A 103 9.31 1.18 0.32
N VAL A 104 9.89 1.53 -0.84
CA VAL A 104 11.35 1.63 -1.01
C VAL A 104 11.94 2.70 -0.09
N VAL A 105 11.33 3.88 -0.04
CA VAL A 105 11.77 4.96 0.85
C VAL A 105 11.62 4.55 2.31
N ASP A 106 10.53 3.87 2.68
CA ASP A 106 10.32 3.41 4.05
C ASP A 106 11.32 2.34 4.47
N ILE A 107 11.62 1.37 3.59
CA ILE A 107 12.70 0.40 3.80
C ILE A 107 14.03 1.14 4.00
N TYR A 108 14.39 2.06 3.09
CA TYR A 108 15.65 2.78 3.12
C TYR A 108 15.84 3.60 4.40
N ASN A 109 14.80 4.32 4.82
CA ASN A 109 14.84 5.20 6.00
C ASN A 109 14.81 4.43 7.33
N THR A 110 14.13 3.28 7.35
CA THR A 110 13.99 2.44 8.56
C THR A 110 15.12 1.44 8.71
N TYR A 111 15.80 1.07 7.63
CA TYR A 111 16.89 0.09 7.65
C TYR A 111 18.02 0.52 8.59
N ARG A 112 18.49 -0.43 9.41
CA ARG A 112 19.62 -0.27 10.32
C ARG A 112 20.57 -1.47 10.13
N PRO A 113 21.76 -1.27 9.54
CA PRO A 113 22.66 -2.37 9.23
C PRO A 113 23.21 -3.08 10.48
N GLU A 114 23.19 -2.42 11.64
CA GLU A 114 23.68 -2.97 12.89
C GLU A 114 22.66 -3.88 13.59
N ASN A 115 21.39 -3.86 13.16
CA ASN A 115 20.32 -4.62 13.79
C ASN A 115 19.72 -5.65 12.83
N ASP A 116 20.28 -6.86 12.85
CA ASP A 116 19.79 -7.99 12.07
C ASP A 116 18.44 -8.57 12.53
N SER A 117 17.90 -8.09 13.64
CA SER A 117 16.58 -8.49 14.14
C SER A 117 15.44 -7.62 13.61
N ALA A 118 15.77 -6.48 13.00
CA ALA A 118 14.77 -5.56 12.45
C ALA A 118 14.02 -6.16 11.26
N PHE A 119 12.73 -5.85 11.14
CA PHE A 119 11.86 -6.39 10.09
C PHE A 119 12.39 -6.12 8.68
N TYR A 120 12.84 -4.88 8.43
CA TYR A 120 13.36 -4.52 7.11
C TYR A 120 14.79 -5.00 6.84
N TYR A 121 15.55 -5.46 7.84
CA TYR A 121 16.95 -5.86 7.65
C TYR A 121 17.08 -6.97 6.60
N HIS A 122 16.35 -8.07 6.78
CA HIS A 122 16.45 -9.19 5.86
C HIS A 122 15.75 -8.93 4.51
N ILE A 123 14.73 -8.08 4.48
CA ILE A 123 14.08 -7.66 3.24
C ILE A 123 15.07 -6.84 2.40
N TYR A 124 15.72 -5.84 3.00
CA TYR A 124 16.71 -4.98 2.34
C TYR A 124 17.87 -5.79 1.76
N ASN A 125 18.44 -6.71 2.56
CA ASN A 125 19.55 -7.55 2.11
C ASN A 125 19.13 -8.54 1.02
N PHE A 126 17.94 -9.16 1.14
CA PHE A 126 17.41 -10.08 0.14
C PHE A 126 17.21 -9.40 -1.22
N LEU A 127 16.59 -8.22 -1.25
CA LEU A 127 16.28 -7.49 -2.48
C LEU A 127 17.53 -7.09 -3.29
N GLN A 128 18.70 -7.02 -2.64
CA GLN A 128 19.98 -6.71 -3.28
C GLN A 128 20.70 -7.94 -3.85
N LYS A 129 20.28 -9.16 -3.49
CA LYS A 129 20.93 -10.39 -3.99
C LYS A 129 20.70 -10.55 -5.49
N SER A 130 21.72 -10.96 -6.23
CA SER A 130 21.66 -11.15 -7.69
C SER A 130 20.60 -12.17 -8.14
N TYR A 131 20.32 -13.18 -7.33
CA TYR A 131 19.30 -14.20 -7.59
C TYR A 131 17.87 -13.75 -7.23
N CYS A 132 17.68 -12.60 -6.56
CA CYS A 132 16.35 -12.07 -6.27
C CYS A 132 15.71 -11.55 -7.57
N PRO A 133 14.44 -11.93 -7.85
CA PRO A 133 13.66 -11.40 -8.96
C PRO A 133 13.71 -9.88 -9.07
N CYS A 134 14.03 -9.37 -10.26
CA CYS A 134 14.22 -7.95 -10.51
C CYS A 134 13.83 -7.58 -11.95
N LEU A 135 13.30 -6.38 -12.18
CA LEU A 135 12.76 -5.98 -13.49
C LEU A 135 13.81 -5.95 -14.62
N ASP A 136 15.07 -5.73 -14.29
CA ASP A 136 16.19 -5.60 -15.22
C ASP A 136 16.94 -6.92 -15.48
N HIS A 137 16.49 -8.04 -14.91
CA HIS A 137 17.14 -9.35 -15.04
C HIS A 137 16.10 -10.43 -15.37
N SER A 138 16.23 -11.09 -16.53
CA SER A 138 15.34 -12.19 -16.95
C SER A 138 15.66 -13.52 -16.27
N ASP A 139 16.91 -13.72 -15.83
CA ASP A 139 17.44 -15.01 -15.40
C ASP A 139 17.45 -15.15 -13.87
N THR A 140 16.37 -14.73 -13.21
CA THR A 140 16.24 -14.84 -11.76
C THR A 140 15.53 -16.12 -11.34
N GLU A 141 15.82 -16.62 -10.13
CA GLU A 141 15.10 -17.75 -9.54
C GLU A 141 13.60 -17.38 -9.33
N SER A 142 12.74 -18.36 -9.09
CA SER A 142 11.37 -18.06 -8.64
C SER A 142 11.39 -17.36 -7.27
N ASP A 143 10.35 -16.57 -6.95
CA ASP A 143 10.22 -15.85 -5.68
C ASP A 143 10.53 -16.77 -4.46
N GLU A 144 9.96 -17.98 -4.46
CA GLU A 144 10.15 -18.95 -3.37
C GLU A 144 11.55 -19.57 -3.35
N ALA A 145 12.12 -19.86 -4.52
CA ALA A 145 13.46 -20.43 -4.64
C ALA A 145 14.51 -19.44 -4.14
N ALA A 146 14.39 -18.17 -4.56
CA ALA A 146 15.24 -17.07 -4.11
C ALA A 146 15.18 -16.89 -2.57
N VAL A 147 13.98 -16.90 -1.98
CA VAL A 147 13.83 -16.81 -0.51
C VAL A 147 14.43 -18.04 0.18
N LYS A 148 14.20 -19.26 -0.32
CA LYS A 148 14.82 -20.48 0.24
C LYS A 148 16.34 -20.43 0.16
N ARG A 149 16.90 -19.90 -0.93
CA ARG A 149 18.34 -19.71 -1.08
C ARG A 149 18.87 -18.72 -0.04
N TYR A 150 18.25 -17.55 0.10
CA TYR A 150 18.64 -16.56 1.11
C TYR A 150 18.61 -17.14 2.53
N LEU A 151 17.55 -17.86 2.90
CA LEU A 151 17.45 -18.46 4.22
C LEU A 151 18.52 -19.53 4.46
N ARG A 152 18.90 -20.30 3.43
CA ARG A 152 20.01 -21.27 3.52
C ARG A 152 21.37 -20.58 3.67
N GLU A 153 21.63 -19.52 2.91
CA GLU A 153 22.84 -18.70 3.05
C GLU A 153 22.94 -18.12 4.46
N TYR A 154 21.84 -17.53 4.96
CA TYR A 154 21.82 -16.93 6.31
C TYR A 154 21.97 -17.96 7.44
N LEU A 155 21.45 -19.17 7.28
CA LEU A 155 21.68 -20.25 8.24
C LEU A 155 23.16 -20.63 8.36
N ALA A 156 23.85 -20.71 7.23
CA ALA A 156 25.29 -20.97 7.21
C ALA A 156 26.07 -19.83 7.88
N GLU A 157 25.67 -18.57 7.66
CA GLU A 157 26.25 -17.39 8.33
C GLU A 157 26.06 -17.44 9.86
N LEU A 158 24.94 -17.99 10.34
CA LEU A 158 24.68 -18.18 11.77
C LEU A 158 25.44 -19.38 12.37
N GLY A 159 26.21 -20.12 11.57
CA GLY A 159 27.00 -21.27 12.01
C GLY A 159 26.19 -22.56 12.18
N PHE A 160 25.00 -22.64 11.60
CA PHE A 160 24.26 -23.89 11.52
C PHE A 160 24.67 -24.69 10.28
N ASN A 161 24.91 -25.98 10.48
CA ASN A 161 25.37 -26.87 9.42
C ASN A 161 24.17 -27.56 8.76
N LYS A 162 24.36 -28.12 7.55
CA LYS A 162 23.30 -28.89 6.88
C LYS A 162 22.77 -30.04 7.75
N GLU A 163 23.65 -30.67 8.54
CA GLU A 163 23.30 -31.78 9.44
C GLU A 163 22.31 -31.41 10.54
N ASP A 164 22.32 -30.15 11.02
CA ASP A 164 21.34 -29.68 11.99
C ASP A 164 19.90 -29.74 11.44
N PHE A 165 19.77 -29.74 10.11
CA PHE A 165 18.51 -29.76 9.37
C PHE A 165 18.23 -31.09 8.65
N HIS A 166 19.07 -32.11 8.82
CA HIS A 166 18.83 -33.46 8.33
C HIS A 166 17.90 -34.25 9.26
N GLU A 167 17.37 -35.37 8.79
CA GLU A 167 16.52 -36.25 9.60
C GLU A 167 17.29 -36.67 10.87
N ASN A 168 16.72 -36.39 12.05
CA ASN A 168 17.33 -36.47 13.41
C ASN A 168 18.09 -35.23 13.92
N GLY A 169 18.31 -34.20 13.10
CA GLY A 169 18.84 -32.91 13.55
C GLY A 169 17.79 -32.09 14.32
N LYS A 170 18.22 -31.35 15.35
CA LYS A 170 17.29 -30.53 16.18
C LYS A 170 16.60 -29.42 15.40
N LEU A 171 17.17 -28.98 14.29
CA LEU A 171 16.57 -27.98 13.40
C LEU A 171 15.82 -28.61 12.23
N TYR A 172 15.71 -29.94 12.14
CA TYR A 172 15.01 -30.65 11.06
C TYR A 172 13.61 -30.11 10.82
N ALA A 173 12.85 -29.84 11.89
CA ALA A 173 11.51 -29.29 11.79
C ALA A 173 11.50 -27.91 11.09
N LEU A 174 12.49 -27.05 11.37
CA LEU A 174 12.67 -25.77 10.67
C LEU A 174 13.12 -25.97 9.22
N GLY A 175 13.99 -26.95 8.95
CA GLY A 175 14.44 -27.29 7.59
C GLY A 175 13.28 -27.77 6.71
N LYS A 176 12.47 -28.69 7.23
CA LYS A 176 11.23 -29.16 6.59
C LYS A 176 10.23 -28.02 6.44
N TYR A 177 10.09 -27.16 7.45
CA TYR A 177 9.20 -26.03 7.39
C TYR A 177 9.67 -24.96 6.39
N THR A 178 10.96 -24.72 6.17
CA THR A 178 11.42 -23.84 5.09
C THR A 178 11.29 -24.50 3.71
N GLY A 179 11.61 -25.80 3.60
CA GLY A 179 11.51 -26.57 2.35
C GLY A 179 10.09 -26.58 1.75
N THR A 180 9.06 -26.48 2.60
CA THR A 180 7.65 -26.46 2.18
C THR A 180 7.16 -25.11 1.65
N ILE A 181 8.00 -24.06 1.54
CA ILE A 181 7.57 -22.76 0.95
C ILE A 181 7.16 -23.03 -0.50
N ARG A 182 5.92 -22.69 -0.86
CA ARG A 182 5.29 -23.02 -2.15
C ARG A 182 4.61 -21.78 -2.73
N ARG A 183 4.38 -21.82 -4.06
CA ARG A 183 3.80 -20.74 -4.86
C ARG A 183 2.43 -20.28 -4.34
N ASP A 184 1.55 -21.22 -3.99
CA ASP A 184 0.13 -20.91 -3.77
C ASP A 184 -0.34 -20.95 -2.31
N ASN A 185 0.49 -21.41 -1.36
CA ASN A 185 0.13 -21.53 0.05
C ASN A 185 0.93 -20.58 0.94
N GLY A 186 0.24 -19.58 1.50
CA GLY A 186 0.70 -18.85 2.70
C GLY A 186 0.74 -19.81 3.88
N LYS A 187 1.79 -19.72 4.72
CA LYS A 187 1.95 -20.63 5.85
C LYS A 187 1.54 -20.00 7.16
N SER A 188 1.05 -20.85 8.05
CA SER A 188 0.66 -20.42 9.39
C SER A 188 1.88 -19.98 10.20
N LYS A 189 1.93 -18.67 10.49
CA LYS A 189 2.91 -18.04 11.39
C LYS A 189 2.90 -18.67 12.79
N SER A 190 1.74 -19.16 13.25
CA SER A 190 1.64 -19.82 14.57
C SER A 190 2.40 -21.14 14.60
N LEU A 191 2.39 -21.90 13.49
CA LEU A 191 3.12 -23.15 13.37
C LEU A 191 4.64 -22.94 13.40
N MET A 192 5.15 -21.88 12.77
CA MET A 192 6.58 -21.53 12.87
C MET A 192 6.98 -21.19 14.31
N LYS A 193 6.16 -20.38 15.01
CA LYS A 193 6.41 -20.05 16.42
C LYS A 193 6.43 -21.31 17.30
N GLN A 194 5.55 -22.27 17.03
CA GLN A 194 5.52 -23.55 17.75
C GLN A 194 6.82 -24.35 17.51
N TYR A 195 7.28 -24.47 16.26
CA TYR A 195 8.55 -25.16 15.97
C TYR A 195 9.74 -24.49 16.64
N ILE A 196 9.84 -23.16 16.58
CA ILE A 196 10.92 -22.44 17.27
C ILE A 196 10.87 -22.66 18.78
N MET A 197 9.68 -22.61 19.39
CA MET A 197 9.55 -22.85 20.83
C MET A 197 10.00 -24.27 21.19
N SER A 198 9.62 -25.27 20.39
CA SER A 198 10.05 -26.66 20.58
C SER A 198 11.58 -26.77 20.56
N ILE A 199 12.21 -26.18 19.55
CA ILE A 199 13.66 -26.23 19.36
C ILE A 199 14.41 -25.53 20.49
N LYS A 200 13.94 -24.34 20.89
CA LYS A 200 14.50 -23.65 22.05
C LYS A 200 14.40 -24.48 23.32
N ASN A 201 13.30 -25.21 23.51
CA ASN A 201 13.11 -26.08 24.67
C ASN A 201 14.04 -27.30 24.64
N GLU A 202 14.35 -27.85 23.47
CA GLU A 202 15.36 -28.91 23.32
C GLU A 202 16.75 -28.43 23.71
N TYR A 203 17.22 -27.27 23.21
CA TYR A 203 18.51 -26.73 23.63
C TYR A 203 18.58 -26.40 25.14
N LYS A 204 17.48 -25.89 25.71
CA LYS A 204 17.37 -25.71 27.17
C LYS A 204 17.41 -27.03 27.93
N LYS A 205 16.90 -28.13 27.35
CA LYS A 205 16.98 -29.47 27.93
C LYS A 205 18.44 -29.96 27.93
N ASP A 206 19.16 -29.81 26.82
CA ASP A 206 20.58 -30.18 26.74
C ASP A 206 21.44 -29.43 27.76
N TYR A 207 21.18 -28.15 27.98
CA TYR A 207 21.83 -27.38 29.03
C TYR A 207 21.56 -27.95 30.43
N ARG A 208 20.30 -28.29 30.74
CA ARG A 208 19.95 -28.96 32.02
C ARG A 208 20.62 -30.32 32.17
N GLU A 209 20.83 -31.03 31.06
CA GLU A 209 21.53 -32.31 31.00
C GLU A 209 23.06 -32.16 30.94
N LYS A 210 23.60 -30.93 31.07
CA LYS A 210 25.03 -30.62 31.00
C LYS A 210 25.73 -31.05 29.71
N LYS A 211 24.97 -31.15 28.61
CA LYS A 211 25.49 -31.44 27.25
C LYS A 211 25.91 -30.17 26.49
N LEU A 212 25.58 -29.01 27.04
CA LEU A 212 25.76 -27.69 26.45
C LEU A 212 26.09 -26.71 27.58
N ASP A 213 27.05 -25.81 27.36
CA ASP A 213 27.33 -24.76 28.33
C ASP A 213 26.37 -23.57 28.18
N LYS A 214 26.48 -22.62 29.10
CA LYS A 214 25.57 -21.47 29.16
C LYS A 214 25.79 -20.49 28.01
N ASP A 215 27.04 -20.23 27.63
CA ASP A 215 27.38 -19.25 26.60
C ASP A 215 26.99 -19.78 25.21
N GLU A 216 27.20 -21.07 24.98
CA GLU A 216 26.73 -21.80 23.81
C GLU A 216 25.20 -21.79 23.71
N LEU A 217 24.49 -22.06 24.81
CA LEU A 217 23.03 -21.97 24.85
C LEU A 217 22.56 -20.56 24.47
N GLU A 218 23.11 -19.52 25.08
CA GLU A 218 22.73 -18.14 24.81
C GLU A 218 23.01 -17.74 23.35
N LYS A 219 24.14 -18.20 22.78
CA LYS A 219 24.46 -18.01 21.36
C LYS A 219 23.44 -18.72 20.45
N LEU A 220 23.12 -19.98 20.72
CA LEU A 220 22.15 -20.75 19.93
C LEU A 220 20.75 -20.14 19.98
N LEU A 221 20.27 -19.76 21.17
CA LEU A 221 18.96 -19.13 21.33
C LEU A 221 18.88 -17.80 20.56
N ARG A 222 19.94 -16.97 20.62
CA ARG A 222 20.04 -15.73 19.85
C ARG A 222 20.04 -16.00 18.34
N ASN A 223 20.79 -16.98 17.86
CA ASN A 223 20.84 -17.32 16.44
C ASN A 223 19.50 -17.88 15.93
N ILE A 224 18.77 -18.64 16.75
CA ILE A 224 17.41 -19.09 16.43
C ILE A 224 16.45 -17.90 16.29
N ASP A 225 16.56 -16.89 17.17
CA ASP A 225 15.75 -15.66 17.07
C ASP A 225 16.09 -14.84 15.83
N LYS A 226 17.37 -14.70 15.51
CA LYS A 226 17.81 -14.05 14.27
C LYS A 226 17.24 -14.74 13.04
N PHE A 227 17.33 -16.07 12.98
CA PHE A 227 16.75 -16.84 11.88
C PHE A 227 15.23 -16.69 11.79
N TYR A 228 14.53 -16.64 12.94
CA TYR A 228 13.09 -16.38 12.97
C TYR A 228 12.75 -15.04 12.30
N ASN A 229 13.48 -13.99 12.63
CA ASN A 229 13.23 -12.65 12.10
C ASN A 229 13.45 -12.61 10.58
N ALA A 230 14.48 -13.28 10.07
CA ALA A 230 14.70 -13.46 8.63
C ALA A 230 13.53 -14.17 7.96
N PHE A 231 13.14 -15.32 8.51
CA PHE A 231 12.05 -16.11 7.97
C PHE A 231 10.73 -15.35 7.99
N TYR A 232 10.40 -14.69 9.10
CA TYR A 232 9.16 -13.95 9.29
C TYR A 232 9.05 -12.82 8.26
N SER A 233 10.10 -12.01 8.14
CA SER A 233 10.12 -10.83 7.26
C SER A 233 9.99 -11.22 5.79
N LEU A 234 10.71 -12.28 5.35
CA LEU A 234 10.62 -12.78 3.98
C LEU A 234 9.31 -13.52 3.69
N SER A 235 8.73 -14.19 4.68
CA SER A 235 7.39 -14.79 4.52
C SER A 235 6.32 -13.72 4.31
N VAL A 236 6.40 -12.62 5.08
CA VAL A 236 5.53 -11.46 4.89
C VAL A 236 5.72 -10.85 3.49
N LEU A 237 6.97 -10.70 3.03
CA LEU A 237 7.26 -10.22 1.68
C LEU A 237 6.63 -11.12 0.60
N LEU A 238 6.73 -12.45 0.73
CA LEU A 238 6.09 -13.40 -0.19
C LEU A 238 4.56 -13.29 -0.16
N ASP A 239 3.96 -13.15 1.01
CA ASP A 239 2.51 -12.97 1.15
C ASP A 239 2.04 -11.66 0.49
N ILE A 240 2.80 -10.56 0.64
CA ILE A 240 2.56 -9.30 -0.07
C ILE A 240 2.68 -9.51 -1.58
N GLN A 241 3.73 -10.20 -2.03
CA GLN A 241 3.99 -10.49 -3.43
C GLN A 241 2.84 -11.30 -4.07
N ARG A 242 2.27 -12.28 -3.37
CA ARG A 242 1.11 -13.03 -3.87
C ARG A 242 -0.11 -12.15 -4.14
N LYS A 243 -0.33 -11.12 -3.30
CA LYS A 243 -1.46 -10.19 -3.43
C LYS A 243 -1.21 -9.06 -4.42
N THR A 244 0.02 -8.56 -4.51
CA THR A 244 0.31 -7.26 -5.15
C THR A 244 1.20 -7.37 -6.40
N LYS A 245 2.01 -8.42 -6.52
CA LYS A 245 2.94 -8.65 -7.64
C LYS A 245 3.95 -7.51 -7.83
N ILE A 246 4.53 -7.01 -6.74
CA ILE A 246 5.45 -5.85 -6.72
C ILE A 246 6.92 -6.19 -6.48
N LEU A 247 7.28 -7.44 -6.20
CA LEU A 247 8.63 -7.81 -5.73
C LEU A 247 9.75 -7.36 -6.69
N GLN A 248 9.58 -7.60 -7.98
CA GLN A 248 10.57 -7.22 -9.00
C GLN A 248 10.78 -5.69 -9.04
N SER A 249 9.69 -4.93 -8.98
CA SER A 249 9.74 -3.46 -8.91
C SER A 249 10.41 -2.99 -7.63
N LEU A 250 10.07 -3.61 -6.50
CA LEU A 250 10.66 -3.29 -5.20
C LEU A 250 12.18 -3.51 -5.19
N ALA A 251 12.64 -4.64 -5.73
CA ALA A 251 14.06 -4.94 -5.87
C ALA A 251 14.77 -3.93 -6.78
N TYR A 252 14.20 -3.67 -7.96
CA TYR A 252 14.77 -2.74 -8.93
C TYR A 252 14.93 -1.33 -8.34
N TYR A 253 13.84 -0.77 -7.81
CA TYR A 253 13.85 0.60 -7.31
C TYR A 253 14.69 0.76 -6.04
N LEU A 254 14.75 -0.26 -5.17
CA LEU A 254 15.66 -0.22 -4.02
C LEU A 254 17.12 -0.22 -4.48
N ARG A 255 17.52 -1.09 -5.42
CA ARG A 255 18.89 -1.12 -5.97
C ARG A 255 19.27 0.20 -6.63
N VAL A 256 18.34 0.82 -7.37
CA VAL A 256 18.55 2.14 -7.96
C VAL A 256 18.78 3.19 -6.88
N LEU A 257 17.96 3.23 -5.83
CA LEU A 257 18.09 4.16 -4.71
C LEU A 257 19.42 3.96 -3.97
N VAL A 258 19.79 2.72 -3.64
CA VAL A 258 21.06 2.40 -2.96
C VAL A 258 22.27 2.81 -3.81
N ARG A 259 22.25 2.55 -5.12
CA ARG A 259 23.35 2.90 -6.03
C ARG A 259 23.48 4.40 -6.28
N LYS A 260 22.36 5.10 -6.46
CA LYS A 260 22.35 6.51 -6.87
C LYS A 260 22.22 7.49 -5.71
N GLY A 261 21.87 7.01 -4.52
CA GLY A 261 21.55 7.84 -3.36
C GLY A 261 20.21 8.56 -3.48
N LEU A 262 19.80 9.20 -2.38
CA LEU A 262 18.57 9.97 -2.31
C LEU A 262 18.76 11.35 -2.94
N TRP A 263 18.35 11.51 -4.19
CA TRP A 263 18.34 12.82 -4.86
C TRP A 263 17.08 13.62 -4.51
N THR A 264 17.26 14.77 -3.85
CA THR A 264 16.18 15.60 -3.30
C THR A 264 15.14 16.05 -4.33
N HIS A 265 15.55 16.36 -5.56
CA HIS A 265 14.66 16.79 -6.64
C HIS A 265 14.19 15.64 -7.55
N GLY A 266 14.41 14.40 -7.14
CA GLY A 266 13.95 13.20 -7.82
C GLY A 266 12.72 12.57 -7.17
N LEU A 267 12.22 11.50 -7.79
CA LEU A 267 11.04 10.76 -7.32
C LEU A 267 11.16 10.29 -5.86
N TYR A 268 12.32 9.73 -5.48
CA TYR A 268 12.58 9.31 -4.10
C TYR A 268 12.71 10.49 -3.14
N GLY A 269 13.36 11.58 -3.57
CA GLY A 269 13.54 12.78 -2.75
C GLY A 269 12.22 13.44 -2.40
N TYR A 270 11.34 13.67 -3.37
CA TYR A 270 10.02 14.22 -3.06
C TYR A 270 9.16 13.26 -2.23
N ALA A 271 9.30 11.94 -2.42
CA ALA A 271 8.60 10.94 -1.61
C ALA A 271 9.09 10.98 -0.16
N GLU A 272 10.40 11.11 0.04
CA GLU A 272 11.01 11.25 1.35
C GLU A 272 10.57 12.54 2.03
N GLN A 273 10.68 13.69 1.36
CA GLN A 273 10.25 14.99 1.90
C GLN A 273 8.75 15.00 2.22
N TYR A 274 7.93 14.41 1.34
CA TYR A 274 6.51 14.32 1.59
C TYR A 274 6.18 13.51 2.84
N LEU A 275 6.81 12.34 2.99
CA LEU A 275 6.48 11.37 4.04
C LEU A 275 7.18 11.68 5.38
N TYR A 276 8.43 12.13 5.37
CA TYR A 276 9.33 12.20 6.54
C TYR A 276 9.76 13.61 6.95
N ASP A 277 9.39 14.67 6.22
CA ASP A 277 9.56 16.03 6.75
C ASP A 277 8.53 16.27 7.85
N PHE A 278 8.96 16.18 9.10
CA PHE A 278 8.15 16.45 10.29
C PHE A 278 8.23 17.91 10.76
N THR A 279 9.06 18.72 10.10
CA THR A 279 9.28 20.12 10.45
C THR A 279 8.37 21.07 9.67
N SER A 280 8.01 20.69 8.44
CA SER A 280 7.09 21.46 7.61
C SER A 280 5.63 21.33 8.06
N LEU A 281 4.96 22.47 8.17
CA LEU A 281 3.51 22.56 8.45
C LEU A 281 2.67 21.98 7.30
N ASP A 282 3.14 22.08 6.06
CA ASP A 282 2.44 21.57 4.88
C ASP A 282 3.41 20.88 3.90
N THR A 283 3.28 19.56 3.76
CA THR A 283 4.05 18.76 2.78
C THR A 283 3.30 18.54 1.46
N THR A 284 2.10 19.11 1.30
CA THR A 284 1.29 19.02 0.08
C THR A 284 2.03 19.47 -1.19
N PRO A 285 2.91 20.50 -1.18
CA PRO A 285 3.71 20.85 -2.36
C PRO A 285 4.56 19.69 -2.88
N TYR A 286 5.19 18.91 -2.00
CA TYR A 286 5.98 17.74 -2.39
C TYR A 286 5.10 16.63 -2.99
N ALA A 287 3.91 16.40 -2.42
CA ALA A 287 2.93 15.48 -2.99
C ALA A 287 2.47 15.90 -4.39
N LYS A 288 2.22 17.19 -4.62
CA LYS A 288 1.87 17.71 -5.94
C LYS A 288 2.99 17.50 -6.95
N LYS A 289 4.25 17.74 -6.57
CA LYS A 289 5.41 17.49 -7.43
C LYS A 289 5.59 16.02 -7.79
N LEU A 290 5.42 15.10 -6.83
CA LEU A 290 5.40 13.66 -7.09
C LEU A 290 4.34 13.27 -8.11
N LEU A 291 3.14 13.80 -7.92
CA LEU A 291 1.98 13.56 -8.78
C LEU A 291 2.28 14.04 -10.21
N GLU A 292 2.75 15.27 -10.36
CA GLU A 292 3.16 15.87 -11.64
C GLU A 292 4.21 15.02 -12.37
N MET A 293 5.25 14.56 -11.66
CA MET A 293 6.32 13.75 -12.24
C MET A 293 5.81 12.42 -12.80
N PHE A 294 4.93 11.74 -12.06
CA PHE A 294 4.33 10.50 -12.53
C PHE A 294 3.47 10.74 -13.76
N TYR A 295 2.61 11.75 -13.75
CA TYR A 295 1.77 12.02 -14.93
C TYR A 295 2.59 12.41 -16.15
N LYS A 296 3.64 13.20 -15.97
CA LYS A 296 4.55 13.52 -17.07
C LYS A 296 5.20 12.27 -17.65
N PHE A 297 5.61 11.32 -16.81
CA PHE A 297 6.17 10.04 -17.26
C PHE A 297 5.11 9.18 -17.96
N GLU A 298 3.95 8.98 -17.36
CA GLU A 298 2.89 8.13 -17.89
C GLU A 298 2.27 8.63 -19.20
N ASN A 299 2.27 9.95 -19.41
CA ASN A 299 1.78 10.58 -20.63
C ASN A 299 2.89 10.74 -21.70
N SER A 300 4.13 10.36 -21.41
CA SER A 300 5.22 10.37 -22.40
C SER A 300 5.10 9.19 -23.36
N ALA A 301 5.81 9.23 -24.49
CA ALA A 301 5.82 8.12 -25.47
C ALA A 301 6.29 6.78 -24.85
N GLU A 302 7.05 6.84 -23.76
CA GLU A 302 7.58 5.70 -23.00
C GLU A 302 6.65 5.26 -21.86
N GLY A 303 5.62 6.05 -21.55
CA GLY A 303 4.67 5.81 -20.47
C GLY A 303 3.67 4.71 -20.79
N THR A 304 3.27 3.94 -19.77
CA THR A 304 2.31 2.84 -19.93
C THR A 304 0.91 3.36 -20.26
N LEU A 305 0.52 4.50 -19.68
CA LEU A 305 -0.83 5.04 -19.84
C LEU A 305 -1.03 5.87 -21.12
N ALA A 306 0.06 6.31 -21.77
CA ALA A 306 -0.02 7.17 -22.96
C ALA A 306 -0.88 6.57 -24.09
N ARG A 307 -0.86 5.24 -24.23
CA ARG A 307 -1.64 4.51 -25.26
C ARG A 307 -3.14 4.45 -24.99
N TYR A 308 -3.55 4.79 -23.78
CA TYR A 308 -4.93 4.73 -23.34
C TYR A 308 -5.50 6.12 -23.07
N ASN A 309 -4.72 7.17 -23.29
CA ASN A 309 -5.14 8.54 -23.03
C ASN A 309 -6.15 9.00 -24.08
N VAL A 310 -7.24 9.59 -23.59
CA VAL A 310 -8.28 10.22 -24.39
C VAL A 310 -7.99 11.71 -24.41
N SER A 311 -7.80 12.26 -25.61
CA SER A 311 -7.71 13.70 -25.79
C SER A 311 -9.09 14.33 -25.58
N LEU A 312 -9.15 15.33 -24.70
CA LEU A 312 -10.35 16.13 -24.47
C LEU A 312 -10.13 17.53 -25.04
N ASP A 313 -11.19 18.10 -25.62
CA ASP A 313 -11.17 19.50 -26.05
C ASP A 313 -10.99 20.45 -24.86
N ASP A 314 -10.47 21.65 -25.12
CA ASP A 314 -10.18 22.66 -24.09
C ASP A 314 -11.40 22.96 -23.23
N LYS A 315 -12.59 22.95 -23.85
CA LYS A 315 -13.87 23.19 -23.18
C LYS A 315 -14.23 22.09 -22.18
N SER A 316 -14.03 20.81 -22.52
CA SER A 316 -14.22 19.71 -21.57
C SER A 316 -13.22 19.79 -20.42
N GLN A 317 -11.97 20.14 -20.71
CA GLN A 317 -10.94 20.31 -19.66
C GLN A 317 -11.30 21.45 -18.71
N GLU A 318 -11.76 22.59 -19.23
CA GLU A 318 -12.24 23.74 -18.45
C GLU A 318 -13.39 23.32 -17.53
N TYR A 319 -14.41 22.64 -18.06
CA TYR A 319 -15.56 22.18 -17.28
C TYR A 319 -15.17 21.18 -16.19
N ILE A 320 -14.27 20.24 -16.48
CA ILE A 320 -13.73 19.32 -15.49
C ILE A 320 -13.00 20.08 -14.37
N ALA A 321 -12.14 21.03 -14.73
CA ALA A 321 -11.41 21.85 -13.75
C ALA A 321 -12.38 22.67 -12.88
N ARG A 322 -13.43 23.25 -13.48
CA ARG A 322 -14.43 24.04 -12.74
C ARG A 322 -15.27 23.19 -11.79
N LEU A 323 -15.69 21.99 -12.18
CA LEU A 323 -16.37 21.06 -11.28
C LEU A 323 -15.49 20.63 -10.10
N LYS A 324 -14.17 20.48 -10.32
CA LYS A 324 -13.20 20.20 -9.24
C LYS A 324 -13.09 21.35 -8.27
N ASP A 325 -12.93 22.56 -8.80
CA ASP A 325 -12.87 23.78 -8.01
C ASP A 325 -14.13 23.95 -7.15
N LEU A 326 -15.32 23.70 -7.70
CA LEU A 326 -16.58 23.79 -6.95
C LEU A 326 -16.71 22.81 -5.78
N VAL A 327 -16.04 21.65 -5.85
CA VAL A 327 -16.15 20.62 -4.80
C VAL A 327 -15.02 20.73 -3.77
N PHE A 328 -13.81 21.09 -4.20
CA PHE A 328 -12.63 21.08 -3.34
C PHE A 328 -12.19 22.46 -2.87
N ASN A 329 -12.65 23.55 -3.50
CA ASN A 329 -12.30 24.92 -3.11
C ASN A 329 -13.46 25.57 -2.36
N ILE A 330 -13.31 25.68 -1.03
CA ILE A 330 -14.35 26.15 -0.09
C ILE A 330 -14.45 27.69 -0.08
N ASN A 331 -13.71 28.39 -0.94
CA ASN A 331 -13.76 29.85 -1.02
C ASN A 331 -15.15 30.35 -1.46
N GLU A 332 -15.76 31.22 -0.65
CA GLU A 332 -17.12 31.78 -0.85
C GLU A 332 -17.32 32.47 -2.19
N LYS A 333 -16.24 32.88 -2.86
CA LYS A 333 -16.28 33.58 -4.16
C LYS A 333 -16.49 32.66 -5.36
N ASN A 334 -16.44 31.34 -5.18
CA ASN A 334 -16.63 30.37 -6.26
C ASN A 334 -18.11 29.99 -6.47
N GLY A 335 -18.95 31.00 -6.68
CA GLY A 335 -20.33 30.78 -7.11
C GLY A 335 -20.38 30.12 -8.49
N CYS A 336 -21.25 29.12 -8.64
CA CYS A 336 -21.66 28.58 -9.93
C CYS A 336 -23.18 28.60 -9.98
N ASP A 337 -23.74 29.17 -11.05
CA ASP A 337 -25.18 29.18 -11.24
C ASP A 337 -25.69 27.86 -11.85
N ASP A 338 -27.00 27.64 -11.75
CA ASP A 338 -27.66 26.45 -12.26
C ASP A 338 -27.62 26.37 -13.80
N ALA A 339 -27.50 27.52 -14.48
CA ALA A 339 -27.44 27.57 -15.94
C ALA A 339 -26.10 27.02 -16.45
N TYR A 340 -25.00 27.37 -15.79
CA TYR A 340 -23.67 26.89 -16.09
C TYR A 340 -23.55 25.38 -15.82
N LEU A 341 -24.12 24.86 -14.72
CA LEU A 341 -24.18 23.42 -14.49
C LEU A 341 -24.98 22.69 -15.58
N LYS A 342 -26.09 23.26 -16.06
CA LYS A 342 -26.85 22.71 -17.19
C LYS A 342 -26.05 22.73 -18.49
N MET A 343 -25.24 23.77 -18.73
CA MET A 343 -24.34 23.83 -19.88
C MET A 343 -23.31 22.71 -19.84
N ILE A 344 -22.71 22.45 -18.67
CA ILE A 344 -21.77 21.34 -18.48
C ILE A 344 -22.45 19.99 -18.76
N ILE A 345 -23.63 19.76 -18.17
CA ILE A 345 -24.40 18.51 -18.35
C ILE A 345 -24.74 18.31 -19.84
N SER A 346 -25.21 19.36 -20.52
CA SER A 346 -25.55 19.30 -21.94
C SER A 346 -24.31 19.04 -22.80
N HIS A 347 -23.19 19.70 -22.52
CA HIS A 347 -21.95 19.54 -23.26
C HIS A 347 -21.45 18.09 -23.17
N PHE A 348 -21.35 17.54 -21.95
CA PHE A 348 -20.93 16.14 -21.78
C PHE A 348 -21.94 15.13 -22.34
N GLY A 349 -23.23 15.44 -22.34
CA GLY A 349 -24.26 14.61 -22.96
C GLY A 349 -24.24 14.58 -24.49
N GLN A 350 -23.56 15.54 -25.13
CA GLN A 350 -23.43 15.63 -26.59
C GLN A 350 -22.11 15.03 -27.12
N LEU A 351 -21.15 14.75 -26.24
CA LEU A 351 -19.90 14.11 -26.63
C LEU A 351 -20.17 12.71 -27.19
N GLN A 352 -19.27 12.25 -28.06
CA GLN A 352 -19.30 10.91 -28.65
C GLN A 352 -17.93 10.23 -28.49
N ASN A 353 -17.85 8.94 -28.85
CA ASN A 353 -16.62 8.14 -28.81
C ASN A 353 -16.01 8.05 -27.40
N GLU A 354 -14.69 7.90 -27.33
CA GLU A 354 -13.94 7.69 -26.09
C GLU A 354 -14.06 8.84 -25.08
N ALA A 355 -14.38 10.06 -25.55
CA ALA A 355 -14.62 11.23 -24.70
C ALA A 355 -15.82 11.03 -23.76
N VAL A 356 -16.85 10.28 -24.16
CA VAL A 356 -18.01 9.97 -23.32
C VAL A 356 -17.62 9.07 -22.14
N HIS A 357 -16.72 8.11 -22.38
CA HIS A 357 -16.25 7.21 -21.32
C HIS A 357 -15.55 7.99 -20.19
N VAL A 358 -14.87 9.08 -20.54
CA VAL A 358 -14.15 9.92 -19.56
C VAL A 358 -15.04 10.98 -18.92
N THR A 359 -15.95 11.60 -19.67
CA THR A 359 -16.73 12.77 -19.21
C THR A 359 -18.05 12.42 -18.54
N SER A 360 -18.59 11.22 -18.75
CA SER A 360 -19.86 10.76 -18.15
C SER A 360 -19.88 10.88 -16.62
N CYS A 361 -18.78 10.54 -15.95
CA CYS A 361 -18.64 10.68 -14.50
C CYS A 361 -18.75 12.14 -14.02
N TYR A 362 -18.16 13.07 -14.77
CA TYR A 362 -18.23 14.51 -14.48
C TYR A 362 -19.63 15.08 -14.78
N GLY A 363 -20.32 14.53 -15.78
CA GLY A 363 -21.75 14.81 -16.02
C GLY A 363 -22.61 14.42 -14.82
N THR A 364 -22.43 13.22 -14.28
CA THR A 364 -23.10 12.78 -13.05
C THR A 364 -22.76 13.67 -11.85
N LEU A 365 -21.51 14.08 -11.70
CA LEU A 365 -21.09 15.02 -10.64
C LEU A 365 -21.84 16.36 -10.75
N ALA A 366 -21.94 16.92 -11.95
CA ALA A 366 -22.67 18.18 -12.19
C ALA A 366 -24.16 18.06 -11.82
N VAL A 367 -24.80 16.92 -12.14
CA VAL A 367 -26.18 16.62 -11.71
C VAL A 367 -26.29 16.60 -10.19
N TYR A 368 -25.36 15.94 -9.49
CA TYR A 368 -25.38 15.87 -8.03
C TYR A 368 -25.18 17.24 -7.38
N ILE A 369 -24.26 18.06 -7.88
CA ILE A 369 -24.08 19.43 -7.40
C ILE A 369 -25.38 20.24 -7.57
N CYS A 370 -26.05 20.11 -8.73
CA CYS A 370 -27.32 20.78 -9.00
C CYS A 370 -28.44 20.34 -8.02
N LEU A 371 -28.57 19.04 -7.74
CA LEU A 371 -29.56 18.52 -6.79
C LEU A 371 -29.27 18.95 -5.34
N ILE A 372 -28.00 18.94 -4.92
CA ILE A 372 -27.59 19.37 -3.57
C ILE A 372 -27.89 20.85 -3.36
N ARG A 373 -27.58 21.70 -4.34
CA ARG A 373 -27.92 23.13 -4.33
C ARG A 373 -29.41 23.39 -4.17
N LYS A 374 -30.25 22.49 -4.69
CA LYS A 374 -31.72 22.55 -4.55
C LYS A 374 -32.24 21.91 -3.26
N ASN A 375 -31.34 21.56 -2.33
CA ASN A 375 -31.66 20.86 -1.08
C ASN A 375 -32.36 19.50 -1.29
N LYS A 376 -32.12 18.87 -2.45
CA LYS A 376 -32.73 17.59 -2.86
C LYS A 376 -31.80 16.41 -2.59
N ILE A 377 -31.34 16.28 -1.35
CA ILE A 377 -30.38 15.23 -0.95
C ILE A 377 -30.97 13.82 -1.12
N ASN A 378 -32.28 13.66 -0.87
CA ASN A 378 -32.96 12.37 -1.08
C ASN A 378 -33.01 11.98 -2.56
N ASP A 379 -33.16 12.95 -3.47
CA ASP A 379 -33.15 12.71 -4.92
C ASP A 379 -31.75 12.26 -5.39
N VAL A 380 -30.67 12.79 -4.78
CA VAL A 380 -29.28 12.32 -5.03
C VAL A 380 -29.12 10.87 -4.62
N LEU A 381 -29.59 10.52 -3.41
CA LEU A 381 -29.51 9.14 -2.89
C LEU A 381 -30.33 8.17 -3.74
N HIS A 382 -31.54 8.55 -4.15
CA HIS A 382 -32.38 7.72 -5.00
C HIS A 382 -31.79 7.56 -6.41
N HIS A 383 -31.30 8.63 -7.03
CA HIS A 383 -30.64 8.55 -8.32
C HIS A 383 -29.39 7.66 -8.24
N TYR A 384 -28.64 7.74 -7.14
CA TYR A 384 -27.50 6.89 -6.88
C TYR A 384 -27.88 5.41 -6.79
N ASP A 385 -28.88 5.07 -5.97
CA ASP A 385 -29.34 3.69 -5.77
C ASP A 385 -29.93 3.09 -7.07
N ASP A 386 -30.61 3.90 -7.88
CA ASP A 386 -31.17 3.49 -9.17
C ASP A 386 -30.06 3.19 -10.20
N MET A 387 -29.01 4.01 -10.27
CA MET A 387 -27.86 3.73 -11.12
C MET A 387 -27.09 2.47 -10.67
N GLU A 388 -26.99 2.22 -9.35
CA GLU A 388 -26.39 0.99 -8.80
C GLU A 388 -27.20 -0.25 -9.19
N ARG A 389 -28.55 -0.19 -9.12
CA ARG A 389 -29.42 -1.30 -9.55
C ARG A 389 -29.37 -1.58 -11.05
N LYS A 390 -29.22 -0.54 -11.87
CA LYS A 390 -29.22 -0.67 -13.34
C LYS A 390 -27.88 -1.11 -13.93
N GLY A 391 -26.83 -1.25 -13.10
CA GLY A 391 -25.49 -1.60 -13.57
C GLY A 391 -24.85 -0.53 -14.47
N LEU A 392 -25.45 0.66 -14.59
CA LEU A 392 -25.03 1.78 -15.43
C LEU A 392 -23.96 2.64 -14.73
N PHE A 393 -23.06 2.00 -13.99
CA PHE A 393 -22.20 2.67 -13.01
C PHE A 393 -21.15 3.56 -13.70
N ALA A 394 -21.51 4.81 -14.00
CA ALA A 394 -20.54 5.89 -14.08
C ALA A 394 -20.10 6.15 -12.63
N GLU A 395 -18.94 5.63 -12.24
CA GLU A 395 -18.32 6.07 -10.98
C GLU A 395 -18.30 7.60 -10.99
N LEU A 396 -18.60 8.29 -9.88
CA LEU A 396 -18.18 9.69 -9.77
C LEU A 396 -16.69 9.78 -10.09
N PRO A 397 -16.18 10.95 -10.51
CA PRO A 397 -14.76 11.08 -10.81
C PRO A 397 -13.94 10.51 -9.67
N SER A 398 -12.82 9.88 -10.00
CA SER A 398 -11.96 9.26 -9.01
C SER A 398 -11.60 10.30 -7.93
N GLY A 399 -11.54 9.90 -6.64
CA GLY A 399 -11.35 10.81 -5.50
C GLY A 399 -12.64 11.36 -4.85
N TYR A 400 -13.81 11.23 -5.50
CA TYR A 400 -15.09 11.65 -4.95
C TYR A 400 -15.75 10.46 -4.21
N ILE A 401 -15.46 10.31 -2.90
CA ILE A 401 -15.81 9.12 -2.12
C ILE A 401 -17.33 9.02 -1.86
N ARG A 402 -17.88 7.79 -2.01
CA ARG A 402 -19.24 7.30 -1.58
C ARG A 402 -19.69 7.73 -0.16
N GLY A 403 -18.78 8.19 0.69
CA GLY A 403 -19.05 8.62 2.07
C GLY A 403 -19.17 10.14 2.26
N HIS A 404 -18.74 10.95 1.29
CA HIS A 404 -18.79 12.41 1.43
C HIS A 404 -20.22 12.94 1.45
N TYR A 405 -21.14 12.39 0.65
CA TYR A 405 -22.52 12.89 0.59
C TYR A 405 -23.36 12.63 1.86
N ARG A 406 -23.03 11.59 2.66
CA ARG A 406 -23.68 11.38 3.97
C ARG A 406 -23.22 12.37 5.06
N CYS A 407 -22.03 12.97 4.92
CA CYS A 407 -21.50 13.95 5.87
C CYS A 407 -21.66 15.41 5.37
N PHE A 408 -21.61 15.66 4.06
CA PHE A 408 -21.72 17.00 3.47
C PHE A 408 -23.11 17.62 3.51
N GLY A 409 -24.16 16.81 3.77
CA GLY A 409 -25.51 17.32 4.01
C GLY A 409 -25.62 18.28 5.20
N GLN A 410 -24.61 18.33 6.08
CA GLN A 410 -24.52 19.28 7.19
C GLN A 410 -23.72 20.56 6.85
N HIS A 411 -22.79 20.54 5.89
CA HIS A 411 -22.00 21.72 5.51
C HIS A 411 -22.67 22.59 4.43
N TRP A 412 -23.46 22.00 3.53
CA TRP A 412 -24.28 22.77 2.58
C TRP A 412 -25.55 23.37 3.19
N ARG A 413 -25.87 23.03 4.45
CA ARG A 413 -26.96 23.66 5.22
C ARG A 413 -26.51 24.90 5.99
N LEU A 414 -25.21 25.23 5.96
CA LEU A 414 -24.64 26.43 6.57
C LEU A 414 -23.94 27.29 5.52
N LYS A 415 -24.66 27.57 4.43
CA LYS A 415 -24.55 28.78 3.59
C LYS A 415 -25.72 28.86 2.63
#